data_AF-A0A7S1QRB5-F1
#
_entry.id   AF-A0A7S1QRB5-F1
#
_cell.length_a   1.000
_cell.length_b   1.000
_cell.length_c   1.000
_cell.angle_alpha   90.00
_cell.angle_beta   90.00
_cell.angle_gamma   90.00
#
_symmetry.space_group_name_H-M   'P 1'
#
loop_
_entity.id
_entity.type
_entity.pdbx_description
1 polymer ?
#
loop_
_entity_poly.entity_id
_entity_poly.type
_entity_poly.pdbx_seq_one_letter_code
_entity_poly.pdbx_strand_id
1 'polypeptide(L)'
;SSSLWLQAGVVVPDHVARGAMQRAVGTAVDDGGSSDDAELGNASEDDLKEQNEPLPPNVYGWAVSMMIRDIVWIEHGTRLTVERAARIANSLGIIAATTSMQAFLLWAVQRLICRKAVENIRAQYGAYELLMYPNRTEKTLNGYDRGLPGYRQDERFWLMEDEVAKKVCEIPLAHPYYLAAVLLIWTFTCQVEVRTIVETCYRLIIKTPTVRSMDMVLDSGDEHEVHVQGLTLPLKIAIGVFIQLPRFVTVVALLWLGCRWLLATIGLGDVLLNGLALEFLVLLKDLFYNACISHRNRLETESLFVRPFREVNKASWVTFFSGQMWGALSIAFVFGYIFFWQSVLPDYRWDVADLCRDYTNGVEGPPSSSLAGGRHR
;
A
#
# COMPACT_ATOMS: atom_id res chain seq x y z
N SER A 1 26.34 -22.94 -9.42
CA SER A 1 25.02 -23.23 -8.83
C SER A 1 24.12 -22.01 -8.99
N SER A 2 23.97 -21.50 -10.21
CA SER A 2 23.58 -20.08 -10.45
C SER A 2 22.51 -19.93 -11.53
N SER A 3 21.77 -20.99 -11.85
CA SER A 3 20.80 -21.02 -12.96
C SER A 3 19.34 -21.20 -12.53
N LEU A 4 19.02 -21.03 -11.24
CA LEU A 4 17.67 -21.31 -10.70
C LEU A 4 16.84 -20.06 -10.33
N TRP A 5 17.35 -18.85 -10.54
CA TRP A 5 16.67 -17.60 -10.15
C TRP A 5 15.90 -16.89 -11.28
N LEU A 6 15.87 -17.44 -12.50
CA LEU A 6 15.21 -16.82 -13.67
C LEU A 6 13.76 -17.30 -13.93
N GLN A 7 13.13 -18.03 -12.99
CA GLN A 7 11.76 -18.54 -13.13
C GLN A 7 10.71 -17.90 -12.23
N ALA A 8 11.06 -16.90 -11.41
CA ALA A 8 10.06 -16.06 -10.75
C ALA A 8 9.58 -14.95 -11.71
N GLY A 9 9.00 -15.35 -12.83
CA GLY A 9 8.19 -14.45 -13.62
C GLY A 9 6.99 -14.03 -12.79
N VAL A 10 6.87 -12.74 -12.51
CA VAL A 10 5.60 -12.13 -12.12
C VAL A 10 4.65 -12.42 -13.26
N VAL A 11 3.86 -13.49 -13.13
CA VAL A 11 2.73 -13.75 -14.01
C VAL A 11 1.73 -12.65 -13.70
N VAL A 12 1.82 -11.55 -14.44
CA VAL A 12 0.68 -10.64 -14.59
C VAL A 12 -0.45 -11.52 -15.13
N PRO A 13 -1.59 -11.64 -14.44
CA PRO A 13 -2.67 -12.50 -14.87
C PRO A 13 -3.09 -12.11 -16.30
N ASP A 14 -2.95 -13.05 -17.23
CA ASP A 14 -3.16 -12.88 -18.68
C ASP A 14 -4.59 -12.40 -19.02
N HIS A 15 -5.50 -12.45 -18.04
CA HIS A 15 -6.89 -11.97 -18.12
C HIS A 15 -6.98 -10.44 -18.12
N VAL A 16 -6.04 -9.74 -17.48
CA VAL A 16 -6.03 -8.26 -17.40
C VAL A 16 -5.56 -7.64 -18.72
N ALA A 17 -4.62 -8.28 -19.42
CA ALA A 17 -4.12 -7.80 -20.72
C ALA A 17 -5.09 -8.11 -21.87
N ARG A 18 -5.78 -9.26 -21.86
CA ARG A 18 -6.71 -9.65 -22.93
C ARG A 18 -8.04 -8.89 -22.90
N GLY A 19 -8.51 -8.48 -21.72
CA GLY A 19 -9.74 -7.67 -21.59
C GLY A 19 -9.63 -6.28 -22.23
N ALA A 20 -8.45 -5.67 -22.22
CA ALA A 20 -8.22 -4.36 -22.82
C ALA A 20 -8.11 -4.41 -24.36
N MET A 21 -7.60 -5.51 -24.92
CA MET A 21 -7.34 -5.62 -26.36
C MET A 21 -8.56 -6.09 -27.17
N GLN A 22 -9.50 -6.84 -26.57
CA GLN A 22 -10.74 -7.24 -27.25
C GLN A 22 -11.84 -6.16 -27.25
N ARG A 23 -11.80 -5.17 -26.35
CA ARG A 23 -12.77 -4.06 -26.34
C ARG A 23 -12.55 -2.99 -27.40
N ALA A 24 -11.37 -2.96 -28.05
CA ALA A 24 -11.06 -1.97 -29.08
C ALA A 24 -11.52 -2.36 -30.50
N VAL A 25 -12.00 -3.59 -30.73
CA VAL A 25 -12.21 -4.14 -32.10
C VAL A 25 -13.70 -4.34 -32.44
N GLY A 26 -14.63 -4.06 -31.52
CA GLY A 26 -16.02 -4.52 -31.63
C GLY A 26 -17.12 -3.44 -31.65
N THR A 27 -16.96 -2.32 -32.36
CA THR A 27 -18.09 -1.40 -32.62
C THR A 27 -17.96 -0.78 -34.02
N ALA A 28 -18.24 -1.59 -35.03
CA ALA A 28 -18.59 -1.12 -36.37
C ALA A 28 -19.86 -1.88 -36.76
N VAL A 29 -20.99 -1.51 -36.15
CA VAL A 29 -22.31 -1.94 -36.58
C VAL A 29 -23.06 -0.72 -37.07
N ASP A 30 -23.36 -0.82 -38.35
CA ASP A 30 -24.20 -0.01 -39.23
C ASP A 30 -25.47 0.49 -38.52
N ASP A 31 -25.76 1.79 -38.58
CA ASP A 31 -27.10 2.27 -38.27
C ASP A 31 -27.59 3.27 -39.33
N GLY A 32 -28.75 2.92 -39.88
CA GLY A 32 -29.47 3.65 -40.90
C GLY A 32 -30.03 4.95 -40.33
N GLY A 33 -30.04 5.98 -41.19
CA GLY A 33 -30.30 7.34 -40.79
C GLY A 33 -31.70 7.61 -40.23
N SER A 34 -31.72 8.41 -39.15
CA SER A 34 -32.81 9.29 -38.78
C SER A 34 -32.23 10.68 -38.54
N SER A 35 -32.63 11.61 -39.39
CA SER A 35 -32.20 12.99 -39.48
C SER A 35 -32.84 13.86 -38.40
N ASP A 36 -32.12 14.07 -37.29
CA ASP A 36 -32.38 15.13 -36.29
C ASP A 36 -31.14 16.04 -36.19
N ASP A 37 -30.85 16.75 -37.29
CA ASP A 37 -29.77 17.72 -37.43
C ASP A 37 -30.22 19.11 -36.95
N ALA A 38 -30.09 19.45 -35.65
CA ALA A 38 -30.27 20.86 -35.24
C ALA A 38 -29.55 21.34 -33.96
N GLU A 39 -28.79 20.52 -33.23
CA GLU A 39 -28.07 20.98 -32.02
C GLU A 39 -26.66 20.36 -31.88
N LEU A 40 -25.85 20.45 -32.93
CA LEU A 40 -24.39 20.23 -32.86
C LEU A 40 -23.70 21.46 -32.23
N GLY A 41 -24.05 21.75 -30.98
CA GLY A 41 -23.42 22.77 -30.16
C GLY A 41 -22.07 22.30 -29.65
N ASN A 42 -21.00 22.56 -30.40
CA ASN A 42 -19.62 22.74 -29.91
C ASN A 42 -19.11 21.72 -28.86
N ALA A 43 -19.46 20.44 -28.98
CA ALA A 43 -18.80 19.39 -28.21
C ALA A 43 -17.35 19.32 -28.69
N SER A 44 -16.42 19.82 -27.88
CA SER A 44 -14.99 19.78 -28.20
C SER A 44 -14.57 18.34 -28.43
N GLU A 45 -13.81 18.07 -29.50
CA GLU A 45 -13.31 16.72 -29.87
C GLU A 45 -12.58 15.99 -28.72
N ASP A 46 -12.17 16.72 -27.67
CA ASP A 46 -11.50 16.21 -26.47
C ASP A 46 -12.44 15.67 -25.36
N ASP A 47 -13.76 15.79 -25.52
CA ASP A 47 -14.73 15.36 -24.51
C ASP A 47 -14.98 13.84 -24.59
N LEU A 48 -14.16 13.08 -23.84
CA LEU A 48 -14.34 11.62 -23.72
C LEU A 48 -15.51 11.29 -22.79
N LYS A 49 -16.50 10.53 -23.32
CA LYS A 49 -17.56 9.93 -22.51
C LYS A 49 -16.95 8.86 -21.61
N GLU A 50 -17.07 9.03 -20.30
CA GLU A 50 -16.56 8.06 -19.33
C GLU A 50 -17.47 6.84 -19.31
N GLN A 51 -16.92 5.65 -19.55
CA GLN A 51 -17.67 4.41 -19.46
C GLN A 51 -17.93 4.08 -17.99
N ASN A 52 -19.06 3.41 -17.72
CA ASN A 52 -19.32 2.93 -16.37
C ASN A 52 -18.24 1.94 -15.95
N GLU A 53 -17.69 2.12 -14.76
CA GLU A 53 -16.64 1.26 -14.24
C GLU A 53 -17.26 0.19 -13.33
N PRO A 54 -16.92 -1.10 -13.53
CA PRO A 54 -17.38 -2.16 -12.63
C PRO A 54 -16.75 -1.98 -11.25
N LEU A 55 -17.39 -2.53 -10.22
CA LEU A 55 -16.77 -2.59 -8.90
C LEU A 55 -15.47 -3.41 -8.94
N PRO A 56 -14.45 -3.04 -8.13
CA PRO A 56 -13.17 -3.74 -8.16
C PRO A 56 -13.36 -5.21 -7.74
N PRO A 57 -12.77 -6.18 -8.46
CA PRO A 57 -12.98 -7.62 -8.25
C PRO A 57 -12.21 -8.14 -7.03
N ASN A 58 -12.58 -7.67 -5.84
CA ASN A 58 -12.01 -8.08 -4.55
C ASN A 58 -13.13 -8.29 -3.50
N VAL A 59 -12.77 -8.81 -2.31
CA VAL A 59 -13.74 -9.13 -1.24
C VAL A 59 -14.62 -7.93 -0.89
N TYR A 60 -14.04 -6.72 -0.88
CA TYR A 60 -14.75 -5.50 -0.54
C TYR A 60 -15.75 -5.09 -1.64
N GLY A 61 -15.34 -5.15 -2.91
CA GLY A 61 -16.22 -4.87 -4.06
C GLY A 61 -17.38 -5.87 -4.14
N TRP A 62 -17.10 -7.16 -3.94
CA TRP A 62 -18.14 -8.18 -3.88
C TRP A 62 -19.14 -7.95 -2.74
N ALA A 63 -18.66 -7.64 -1.54
CA ALA A 63 -19.54 -7.40 -0.41
C ALA A 63 -20.42 -6.17 -0.61
N VAL A 64 -19.87 -5.09 -1.18
CA VAL A 64 -20.65 -3.90 -1.59
C VAL A 64 -21.70 -4.29 -2.61
N SER A 65 -21.34 -5.05 -3.66
CA SER A 65 -22.30 -5.51 -4.68
C SER A 65 -23.43 -6.34 -4.07
N MET A 66 -23.10 -7.30 -3.22
CA MET A 66 -24.08 -8.16 -2.53
C MET A 66 -25.00 -7.35 -1.62
N MET A 67 -24.46 -6.41 -0.83
CA MET A 67 -25.27 -5.55 0.03
C MET A 67 -26.26 -4.70 -0.77
N ILE A 68 -25.78 -4.03 -1.84
CA ILE A 68 -26.64 -3.20 -2.69
C ILE A 68 -27.75 -4.05 -3.29
N ARG A 69 -27.40 -5.15 -3.98
CA ARG A 69 -28.37 -6.01 -4.66
C ARG A 69 -29.36 -6.59 -3.66
N ASP A 70 -28.89 -7.28 -2.62
CA ASP A 70 -29.80 -8.03 -1.76
C ASP A 70 -30.74 -7.15 -0.94
N ILE A 71 -30.34 -5.92 -0.57
CA ILE A 71 -31.25 -4.97 0.07
C ILE A 71 -32.36 -4.53 -0.91
N VAL A 72 -32.03 -4.24 -2.18
CA VAL A 72 -33.03 -3.92 -3.21
C VAL A 72 -34.05 -5.06 -3.35
N TRP A 73 -33.59 -6.31 -3.42
CA TRP A 73 -34.46 -7.48 -3.56
C TRP A 73 -35.34 -7.75 -2.32
N ILE A 74 -34.85 -7.43 -1.12
CA ILE A 74 -35.62 -7.53 0.12
C ILE A 74 -36.75 -6.48 0.13
N GLU A 75 -36.48 -5.26 -0.32
CA GLU A 75 -37.46 -4.18 -0.36
C GLU A 75 -38.61 -4.45 -1.36
N HIS A 76 -38.31 -5.09 -2.49
CA HIS A 76 -39.33 -5.54 -3.46
C HIS A 76 -40.21 -6.70 -2.98
N GLY A 77 -40.03 -7.18 -1.73
CA GLY A 77 -40.91 -8.20 -1.14
C GLY A 77 -40.77 -9.59 -1.74
N THR A 78 -39.59 -9.94 -2.27
CA THR A 78 -39.38 -11.28 -2.84
C THR A 78 -39.46 -12.37 -1.77
N ARG A 79 -40.04 -13.53 -2.12
CA ARG A 79 -40.33 -14.63 -1.18
C ARG A 79 -39.09 -15.26 -0.49
N LEU A 80 -37.87 -14.92 -0.93
CA LEU A 80 -36.61 -15.52 -0.47
C LEU A 80 -35.80 -14.58 0.45
N THR A 81 -36.48 -13.87 1.37
CA THR A 81 -35.84 -12.90 2.28
C THR A 81 -34.74 -13.54 3.14
N VAL A 82 -34.96 -14.76 3.64
CA VAL A 82 -34.00 -15.47 4.50
C VAL A 82 -32.71 -15.80 3.76
N GLU A 83 -32.79 -16.27 2.52
CA GLU A 83 -31.61 -16.58 1.70
C GLU A 83 -30.79 -15.33 1.36
N ARG A 84 -31.47 -14.19 1.16
CA ARG A 84 -30.84 -12.89 0.88
C ARG A 84 -30.16 -12.34 2.14
N ALA A 85 -30.83 -12.39 3.28
CA ALA A 85 -30.24 -12.05 4.57
C ALA A 85 -29.02 -12.93 4.89
N ALA A 86 -29.09 -14.23 4.62
CA ALA A 86 -27.97 -15.15 4.80
C ALA A 86 -26.77 -14.81 3.90
N ARG A 87 -27.00 -14.36 2.66
CA ARG A 87 -25.92 -13.93 1.75
C ARG A 87 -25.26 -12.63 2.20
N ILE A 88 -26.02 -11.64 2.66
CA ILE A 88 -25.48 -10.43 3.29
C ILE A 88 -24.67 -10.79 4.55
N ALA A 89 -25.21 -11.67 5.40
CA ALA A 89 -24.49 -12.12 6.60
C ALA A 89 -23.18 -12.84 6.24
N ASN A 90 -23.20 -13.68 5.20
CA ASN A 90 -22.00 -14.35 4.70
C ASN A 90 -20.97 -13.35 4.14
N SER A 91 -21.39 -12.32 3.39
CA SER A 91 -20.46 -11.34 2.85
C SER A 91 -19.80 -10.50 3.94
N LEU A 92 -20.56 -10.06 4.94
CA LEU A 92 -20.04 -9.41 6.13
C LEU A 92 -19.12 -10.33 6.93
N GLY A 93 -19.47 -11.62 7.05
CA GLY A 93 -18.65 -12.63 7.70
C GLY A 93 -17.28 -12.81 7.03
N ILE A 94 -17.23 -12.85 5.70
CA ILE A 94 -15.97 -12.94 4.94
C ILE A 94 -15.14 -11.66 5.12
N ILE A 95 -15.74 -10.46 5.04
CA ILE A 95 -14.99 -9.20 5.31
C ILE A 95 -14.42 -9.22 6.73
N ALA A 96 -15.22 -9.60 7.72
CA ALA A 96 -14.80 -9.67 9.11
C ALA A 96 -13.65 -10.66 9.29
N ALA A 97 -13.73 -11.83 8.66
CA ALA A 97 -12.66 -12.84 8.67
C ALA A 97 -11.38 -12.32 8.00
N THR A 98 -11.47 -11.73 6.81
CA THR A 98 -10.32 -11.16 6.10
C THR A 98 -9.67 -10.03 6.90
N THR A 99 -10.46 -9.10 7.42
CA THR A 99 -9.97 -7.96 8.23
C THR A 99 -9.33 -8.44 9.53
N SER A 100 -9.94 -9.43 10.20
CA SER A 100 -9.41 -10.01 11.43
C SER A 100 -8.10 -10.75 11.19
N MET A 101 -7.99 -11.50 10.08
CA MET A 101 -6.75 -12.17 9.68
C MET A 101 -5.65 -11.15 9.38
N GLN A 102 -5.95 -10.10 8.60
CA GLN A 102 -4.98 -9.02 8.34
C GLN A 102 -4.53 -8.34 9.64
N ALA A 103 -5.46 -8.00 10.53
CA ALA A 103 -5.15 -7.39 11.82
C ALA A 103 -4.31 -8.31 12.71
N PHE A 104 -4.62 -9.62 12.74
CA PHE A 104 -3.84 -10.62 13.47
C PHE A 104 -2.41 -10.73 12.93
N LEU A 105 -2.23 -10.80 11.61
CA LEU A 105 -0.90 -10.87 11.00
C LEU A 105 -0.10 -9.59 11.25
N LEU A 106 -0.72 -8.41 11.14
CA LEU A 106 -0.11 -7.13 11.50
C LEU A 106 0.35 -7.11 12.95
N TRP A 107 -0.52 -7.56 13.86
CA TRP A 107 -0.19 -7.66 15.28
C TRP A 107 0.98 -8.62 15.53
N ALA A 108 0.99 -9.77 14.85
CA ALA A 108 2.06 -10.77 14.95
C ALA A 108 3.40 -10.23 14.42
N VAL A 109 3.40 -9.60 13.24
CA VAL A 109 4.59 -8.95 12.66
C VAL A 109 5.13 -7.88 13.60
N GLN A 110 4.25 -7.02 14.13
CA GLN A 110 4.65 -5.98 15.07
C GLN A 110 5.29 -6.58 16.33
N ARG A 111 4.64 -7.57 16.96
CA ARG A 111 5.05 -8.09 18.26
C ARG A 111 6.25 -9.02 18.17
N LEU A 112 6.27 -9.92 17.20
CA LEU A 112 7.25 -11.01 17.12
C LEU A 112 8.49 -10.61 16.32
N ILE A 113 8.31 -9.86 15.23
CA ILE A 113 9.40 -9.56 14.29
C ILE A 113 9.92 -8.15 14.52
N CYS A 114 9.04 -7.15 14.43
CA CYS A 114 9.42 -5.75 14.40
C CYS A 114 10.08 -5.30 15.71
N ARG A 115 9.56 -5.70 16.87
CA ARG A 115 10.17 -5.41 18.18
C ARG A 115 11.59 -5.97 18.30
N LYS A 116 11.76 -7.25 17.97
CA LYS A 116 13.06 -7.94 18.04
C LYS A 116 14.08 -7.33 17.06
N ALA A 117 13.64 -6.99 15.85
CA ALA A 117 14.48 -6.32 14.86
C ALA A 117 14.96 -4.94 15.36
N VAL A 118 14.06 -4.15 15.93
CA VAL A 118 14.37 -2.82 16.50
C VAL A 118 15.34 -2.94 17.70
N GLU A 119 15.16 -3.92 18.58
CA GLU A 119 16.09 -4.15 19.69
C GLU A 119 17.48 -4.57 19.20
N ASN A 120 17.54 -5.44 18.19
CA ASN A 120 18.80 -5.91 17.62
C ASN A 120 19.57 -4.76 16.94
N ILE A 121 18.93 -3.99 16.06
CA ILE A 121 19.61 -2.87 15.37
C ILE A 121 20.06 -1.79 16.36
N ARG A 122 19.30 -1.53 17.43
CA ARG A 122 19.70 -0.61 18.50
C ARG A 122 20.88 -1.12 19.30
N ALA A 123 20.96 -2.44 19.55
CA ALA A 123 22.11 -3.05 20.22
C ALA A 123 23.38 -2.94 19.37
N GLN A 124 23.29 -3.23 18.07
CA GLN A 124 24.43 -3.08 17.15
C GLN A 124 24.91 -1.62 17.07
N TYR A 125 23.98 -0.68 16.88
CA TYR A 125 24.33 0.75 16.86
C TYR A 125 24.89 1.24 18.20
N GLY A 126 24.33 0.78 19.33
CA GLY A 126 24.88 1.09 20.66
C GLY A 126 26.29 0.56 20.89
N ALA A 127 26.61 -0.62 20.38
CA ALA A 127 27.97 -1.18 20.43
C ALA A 127 28.96 -0.35 19.60
N TYR A 128 28.54 0.11 18.42
CA TYR A 128 29.28 1.06 17.61
C TYR A 128 29.56 2.37 18.37
N GLU A 129 28.52 2.98 18.94
CA GLU A 129 28.63 4.22 19.71
C GLU A 129 29.60 4.09 20.90
N LEU A 130 29.56 2.96 21.63
CA LEU A 130 30.45 2.74 22.76
C LEU A 130 31.94 2.71 22.34
N LEU A 131 32.24 2.17 21.16
CA LEU A 131 33.60 2.11 20.65
C LEU A 131 34.09 3.49 20.18
N MET A 132 33.23 4.21 19.45
CA MET A 132 33.56 5.51 18.86
C MET A 132 33.69 6.63 19.91
N TYR A 133 33.04 6.49 21.07
CA TYR A 133 32.99 7.51 22.13
C TYR A 133 33.47 6.96 23.49
N PRO A 134 34.79 6.71 23.67
CA PRO A 134 35.33 6.16 24.91
C PRO A 134 34.98 6.99 26.15
N ASN A 135 34.23 6.41 27.09
CA ASN A 135 33.78 7.07 28.33
C ASN A 135 33.00 8.38 28.08
N ARG A 136 32.44 8.55 26.88
CA ARG A 136 31.72 9.76 26.44
C ARG A 136 30.37 9.38 25.84
N THR A 137 29.69 8.42 26.47
CA THR A 137 28.33 8.01 26.10
C THR A 137 27.31 8.35 27.18
N GLU A 138 26.07 8.58 26.77
CA GLU A 138 24.90 8.67 27.62
C GLU A 138 23.88 7.57 27.26
N LYS A 139 23.07 7.15 28.22
CA LYS A 139 22.02 6.15 27.99
C LYS A 139 20.75 6.84 27.50
N THR A 140 20.22 6.36 26.37
CA THR A 140 18.90 6.78 25.86
C THR A 140 17.77 6.35 26.80
N LEU A 141 16.57 6.87 26.57
CA LEU A 141 15.33 6.41 27.22
C LEU A 141 15.11 4.89 27.11
N ASN A 142 15.68 4.26 26.07
CA ASN A 142 15.58 2.82 25.83
C ASN A 142 16.77 2.02 26.40
N GLY A 143 17.71 2.65 27.12
CA GLY A 143 18.85 1.98 27.76
C GLY A 143 20.06 1.70 26.85
N TYR A 144 20.07 2.19 25.60
CA TYR A 144 21.19 2.05 24.67
C TYR A 144 22.14 3.25 24.75
N ASP A 145 23.45 3.01 24.59
CA ASP A 145 24.49 4.05 24.60
C ASP A 145 24.40 4.97 23.36
N ARG A 146 24.66 6.26 23.56
CA ARG A 146 24.80 7.29 22.52
C ARG A 146 25.97 8.19 22.85
N GLY A 147 26.82 8.48 21.87
CA GLY A 147 27.96 9.35 22.03
C GLY A 147 27.57 10.81 22.30
N LEU A 148 28.36 11.50 23.11
CA LEU A 148 28.21 12.95 23.30
C LEU A 148 28.75 13.70 22.07
N PRO A 149 28.05 14.75 21.58
CA PRO A 149 28.48 15.51 20.42
C PRO A 149 29.87 16.12 20.65
N GLY A 150 30.75 16.03 19.63
CA GLY A 150 32.12 16.57 19.67
C GLY A 150 33.20 15.62 20.22
N TYR A 151 32.84 14.45 20.75
CA TYR A 151 33.80 13.46 21.29
C TYR A 151 34.03 12.25 20.39
N ARG A 152 33.57 12.31 19.13
CA ARG A 152 33.66 11.23 18.15
C ARG A 152 35.12 11.03 17.71
N GLN A 153 35.59 9.78 17.73
CA GLN A 153 36.95 9.40 17.28
C GLN A 153 36.84 8.40 16.13
N ASP A 154 36.94 8.90 14.89
CA ASP A 154 36.71 8.10 13.68
C ASP A 154 37.77 7.02 13.44
N GLU A 155 38.98 7.24 13.94
CA GLU A 155 40.10 6.29 13.80
C GLU A 155 39.82 4.96 14.52
N ARG A 156 38.91 4.98 15.51
CA ARG A 156 38.55 3.79 16.29
C ARG A 156 37.67 2.82 15.53
N PHE A 157 37.03 3.25 14.46
CA PHE A 157 36.23 2.38 13.61
C PHE A 157 37.07 1.19 13.10
N TRP A 158 38.32 1.45 12.74
CA TRP A 158 39.28 0.44 12.26
C TRP A 158 39.82 -0.48 13.35
N LEU A 159 39.54 -0.20 14.62
CA LEU A 159 39.85 -1.08 15.75
C LEU A 159 38.71 -2.07 16.02
N MET A 160 37.57 -1.89 15.37
CA MET A 160 36.42 -2.78 15.48
C MET A 160 36.70 -4.13 14.81
N GLU A 161 36.16 -5.21 15.36
CA GLU A 161 36.16 -6.51 14.68
C GLU A 161 35.37 -6.42 13.36
N ASP A 162 35.92 -6.97 12.27
CA ASP A 162 35.35 -6.90 10.91
C ASP A 162 33.88 -7.32 10.85
N GLU A 163 33.50 -8.34 11.64
CA GLU A 163 32.11 -8.82 11.71
C GLU A 163 31.15 -7.80 12.31
N VAL A 164 31.60 -6.99 13.27
CA VAL A 164 30.78 -5.92 13.87
C VAL A 164 30.74 -4.72 12.92
N ALA A 165 31.87 -4.35 12.32
CA ALA A 165 31.94 -3.27 11.34
C ALA A 165 31.00 -3.55 10.16
N LYS A 166 31.02 -4.78 9.64
CA LYS A 166 30.12 -5.24 8.59
C LYS A 166 28.65 -5.11 8.98
N LYS A 167 28.25 -5.57 10.17
CA LYS A 167 26.86 -5.46 10.65
C LYS A 167 26.39 -4.02 10.82
N VAL A 168 27.28 -3.13 11.26
CA VAL A 168 27.01 -1.69 11.37
C VAL A 168 26.83 -1.07 9.99
N CYS A 169 27.66 -1.45 9.02
CA CYS A 169 27.50 -1.00 7.63
C CYS A 169 26.28 -1.59 6.92
N GLU A 170 25.79 -2.74 7.37
CA GLU A 170 24.53 -3.34 6.91
C GLU A 170 23.27 -2.68 7.50
N ILE A 171 23.41 -1.66 8.37
CA ILE A 171 22.28 -0.83 8.83
C ILE A 171 21.73 -0.05 7.63
N PRO A 172 20.42 -0.12 7.31
CA PRO A 172 19.88 0.53 6.12
C PRO A 172 20.09 2.04 6.05
N LEU A 173 20.18 2.72 7.22
CA LEU A 173 20.48 4.15 7.30
C LEU A 173 21.92 4.53 6.92
N ALA A 174 22.85 3.56 6.85
CA ALA A 174 24.18 3.78 6.27
C ALA A 174 24.11 3.94 4.74
N HIS A 175 23.05 3.42 4.12
CA HIS A 175 22.79 3.46 2.67
C HIS A 175 21.45 4.15 2.36
N PRO A 176 21.30 5.47 2.66
CA PRO A 176 20.02 6.16 2.61
C PRO A 176 19.31 6.10 1.25
N TYR A 177 20.06 6.16 0.15
CA TYR A 177 19.47 6.10 -1.19
C TYR A 177 18.82 4.75 -1.48
N TYR A 178 19.45 3.65 -1.05
CA TYR A 178 18.91 2.32 -1.19
C TYR A 178 17.66 2.14 -0.33
N LEU A 179 17.73 2.54 0.96
CA LEU A 179 16.59 2.50 1.86
C LEU A 179 15.42 3.35 1.33
N ALA A 180 15.69 4.56 0.86
CA ALA A 180 14.67 5.46 0.31
C ALA A 180 13.98 4.84 -0.92
N ALA A 181 14.73 4.21 -1.82
CA ALA A 181 14.15 3.51 -2.97
C ALA A 181 13.22 2.37 -2.54
N VAL A 182 13.63 1.52 -1.59
CA VAL A 182 12.79 0.42 -1.10
C VAL A 182 11.55 0.95 -0.36
N LEU A 183 11.71 1.96 0.51
CA LEU A 183 10.58 2.58 1.19
C LEU A 183 9.63 3.29 0.22
N LEU A 184 10.13 3.85 -0.87
CA LEU A 184 9.30 4.48 -1.90
C LEU A 184 8.47 3.44 -2.66
N ILE A 185 9.08 2.32 -3.06
CA ILE A 185 8.36 1.19 -3.67
C ILE A 185 7.26 0.72 -2.73
N TRP A 186 7.60 0.48 -1.46
CA TRP A 186 6.63 0.07 -0.45
C TRP A 186 5.48 1.09 -0.26
N THR A 187 5.82 2.38 -0.23
CA THR A 187 4.84 3.46 -0.10
C THR A 187 3.91 3.48 -1.30
N PHE A 188 4.41 3.30 -2.53
CA PHE A 188 3.57 3.20 -3.72
C PHE A 188 2.62 2.00 -3.68
N THR A 189 3.08 0.83 -3.22
CA THR A 189 2.22 -0.34 -3.04
C THR A 189 1.03 -0.03 -2.12
N CYS A 190 1.28 0.62 -0.98
CA CYS A 190 0.21 1.03 -0.07
C CYS A 190 -0.66 2.16 -0.67
N GLN A 191 -0.06 3.08 -1.42
CA GLN A 191 -0.76 4.21 -2.02
C GLN A 191 -1.79 3.77 -3.06
N VAL A 192 -1.49 2.75 -3.87
CA VAL A 192 -2.46 2.18 -4.83
C VAL A 192 -3.72 1.72 -4.11
N GLU A 193 -3.57 1.08 -2.95
CA GLU A 193 -4.71 0.65 -2.13
C GLU A 193 -5.45 1.84 -1.52
N VAL A 194 -4.74 2.82 -0.95
CA VAL A 194 -5.37 4.05 -0.43
C VAL A 194 -6.17 4.77 -1.51
N ARG A 195 -5.59 4.92 -2.70
CA ARG A 195 -6.26 5.55 -3.85
C ARG A 195 -7.54 4.81 -4.22
N THR A 196 -7.48 3.48 -4.31
CA THR A 196 -8.65 2.64 -4.60
C THR A 196 -9.76 2.83 -3.55
N ILE A 197 -9.39 2.92 -2.26
CA ILE A 197 -10.34 3.15 -1.16
C ILE A 197 -10.97 4.54 -1.28
N VAL A 198 -10.16 5.58 -1.50
CA VAL A 198 -10.62 6.96 -1.62
C VAL A 198 -11.54 7.13 -2.83
N GLU A 199 -11.16 6.59 -3.99
CA GLU A 199 -11.98 6.62 -5.21
C GLU A 199 -13.31 5.89 -5.01
N THR A 200 -13.28 4.68 -4.41
CA THR A 200 -14.49 3.91 -4.11
C THR A 200 -15.40 4.64 -3.12
N CYS A 201 -14.84 5.19 -2.04
CA CYS A 201 -15.57 5.98 -1.05
C CYS A 201 -16.20 7.22 -1.68
N TYR A 202 -15.42 7.96 -2.46
CA TYR A 202 -15.88 9.17 -3.11
C TYR A 202 -17.01 8.88 -4.09
N ARG A 203 -16.87 7.86 -4.94
CA ARG A 203 -17.90 7.45 -5.90
C ARG A 203 -19.18 6.99 -5.19
N LEU A 204 -19.09 6.00 -4.30
CA LEU A 204 -20.27 5.37 -3.69
C LEU A 204 -20.93 6.21 -2.58
N ILE A 205 -20.15 6.83 -1.70
CA ILE A 205 -20.68 7.48 -0.50
C ILE A 205 -21.03 8.93 -0.81
N ILE A 206 -20.10 9.65 -1.45
CA ILE A 206 -20.20 11.10 -1.65
C ILE A 206 -21.00 11.43 -2.92
N LYS A 207 -20.74 10.73 -4.04
CA LYS A 207 -21.27 11.13 -5.35
C LYS A 207 -22.57 10.46 -5.75
N THR A 208 -22.74 9.18 -5.48
CA THR A 208 -24.03 8.53 -5.72
C THR A 208 -25.14 9.29 -4.97
N PRO A 209 -26.24 9.72 -5.61
CA PRO A 209 -27.28 10.49 -4.95
C PRO A 209 -27.97 9.66 -3.86
N THR A 210 -28.47 10.35 -2.82
CA THR A 210 -29.22 9.69 -1.75
C THR A 210 -30.68 9.56 -2.13
N VAL A 211 -31.15 8.34 -2.31
CA VAL A 211 -32.57 8.04 -2.59
C VAL A 211 -33.31 7.66 -1.30
N ARG A 212 -34.63 7.88 -1.26
CA ARG A 212 -35.45 7.56 -0.09
C ARG A 212 -35.87 6.08 -0.02
N SER A 213 -35.87 5.42 -1.17
CA SER A 213 -36.45 4.10 -1.40
C SER A 213 -35.55 3.33 -2.37
N MET A 214 -35.36 2.02 -2.17
CA MET A 214 -34.39 1.21 -2.93
C MET A 214 -34.92 0.69 -4.27
N ASP A 215 -36.20 0.87 -4.53
CA ASP A 215 -36.86 0.66 -5.84
C ASP A 215 -36.25 1.48 -6.98
N MET A 216 -35.72 2.67 -6.70
CA MET A 216 -35.05 3.53 -7.70
C MET A 216 -33.52 3.33 -7.79
N VAL A 217 -32.97 2.27 -7.19
CA VAL A 217 -31.52 2.11 -7.05
C VAL A 217 -30.86 1.45 -8.25
N LEU A 218 -31.53 0.48 -8.87
CA LEU A 218 -30.97 -0.30 -9.96
C LEU A 218 -31.71 0.02 -11.26
N ASP A 219 -30.96 0.54 -12.22
CA ASP A 219 -31.43 0.58 -13.60
C ASP A 219 -30.96 -0.71 -14.29
N SER A 220 -31.89 -1.39 -14.95
CA SER A 220 -31.54 -2.55 -15.78
C SER A 220 -31.22 -2.01 -17.15
N GLY A 221 -29.92 -1.85 -17.43
CA GLY A 221 -29.43 -1.47 -18.75
C GLY A 221 -29.60 -2.59 -19.78
N ASP A 222 -29.03 -2.39 -20.96
CA ASP A 222 -29.04 -3.39 -22.03
C ASP A 222 -28.36 -4.70 -21.58
N GLU A 223 -28.99 -5.82 -21.96
CA GLU A 223 -28.61 -7.23 -21.79
C GLU A 223 -27.53 -7.58 -20.74
N HIS A 224 -27.79 -7.28 -19.46
CA HIS A 224 -27.10 -7.77 -18.23
C HIS A 224 -26.29 -6.75 -17.43
N GLU A 225 -26.22 -5.49 -17.85
CA GLU A 225 -25.59 -4.44 -17.03
C GLU A 225 -26.57 -3.89 -15.98
N VAL A 226 -26.14 -3.86 -14.72
CA VAL A 226 -26.92 -3.27 -13.63
C VAL A 226 -26.22 -2.00 -13.18
N HIS A 227 -26.88 -0.85 -13.37
CA HIS A 227 -26.33 0.46 -12.98
C HIS A 227 -26.89 0.91 -11.64
N VAL A 228 -26.00 1.34 -10.73
CA VAL A 228 -26.39 1.93 -9.45
C VAL A 228 -26.70 3.42 -9.65
N GLN A 229 -27.99 3.78 -9.66
CA GLN A 229 -28.43 5.17 -9.80
C GLN A 229 -28.37 5.95 -8.48
N GLY A 230 -28.62 5.30 -7.35
CA GLY A 230 -28.73 5.94 -6.04
C GLY A 230 -28.45 4.97 -4.88
N LEU A 231 -28.19 5.49 -3.68
CA LEU A 231 -28.05 4.67 -2.47
C LEU A 231 -28.75 5.33 -1.29
N THR A 232 -29.44 4.54 -0.46
CA THR A 232 -30.04 5.07 0.78
C THR A 232 -28.95 5.50 1.77
N LEU A 233 -29.22 6.55 2.56
CA LEU A 233 -28.30 7.04 3.57
C LEU A 233 -27.81 5.96 4.57
N PRO A 234 -28.69 5.12 5.16
CA PRO A 234 -28.22 4.06 6.07
C PRO A 234 -27.26 3.08 5.40
N LEU A 235 -27.50 2.73 4.13
CA LEU A 235 -26.60 1.84 3.38
C LEU A 235 -25.24 2.49 3.13
N LYS A 236 -25.21 3.78 2.77
CA LYS A 236 -23.95 4.53 2.63
C LYS A 236 -23.14 4.55 3.92
N ILE A 237 -23.80 4.80 5.05
CA ILE A 237 -23.15 4.78 6.37
C ILE A 237 -22.62 3.37 6.67
N ALA A 238 -23.41 2.33 6.41
CA ALA A 238 -22.99 0.96 6.63
C ALA A 238 -21.76 0.57 5.80
N ILE A 239 -21.76 0.88 4.49
CA ILE A 239 -20.60 0.63 3.60
C ILE A 239 -19.37 1.43 4.09
N GLY A 240 -19.55 2.71 4.42
CA GLY A 240 -18.45 3.55 4.90
C GLY A 240 -17.84 3.04 6.21
N VAL A 241 -18.67 2.74 7.20
CA VAL A 241 -18.22 2.40 8.56
C VAL A 241 -17.76 0.95 8.67
N PHE A 242 -18.45 -0.01 8.06
CA PHE A 242 -18.16 -1.44 8.24
C PHE A 242 -17.22 -2.02 7.17
N ILE A 243 -17.14 -1.41 5.99
CA ILE A 243 -16.32 -1.94 4.88
C ILE A 243 -15.12 -1.03 4.63
N GLN A 244 -15.33 0.26 4.38
CA GLN A 244 -14.26 1.13 3.90
C GLN A 244 -13.33 1.62 5.01
N LEU A 245 -13.88 2.03 6.16
CA LEU A 245 -13.09 2.53 7.27
C LEU A 245 -12.11 1.49 7.83
N PRO A 246 -12.49 0.23 8.12
CA PRO A 246 -11.54 -0.78 8.59
C PRO A 246 -10.45 -1.04 7.57
N ARG A 247 -10.80 -1.09 6.27
CA ARG A 247 -9.84 -1.24 5.18
C ARG A 247 -8.84 -0.08 5.10
N PHE A 248 -9.30 1.15 5.28
CA PHE A 248 -8.43 2.32 5.32
C PHE A 248 -7.46 2.26 6.50
N VAL A 249 -7.97 1.95 7.69
CA VAL A 249 -7.16 1.82 8.91
C VAL A 249 -6.09 0.74 8.77
N THR A 250 -6.42 -0.43 8.21
CA THR A 250 -5.45 -1.51 8.02
C THR A 250 -4.34 -1.12 7.04
N VAL A 251 -4.64 -0.45 5.94
CA VAL A 251 -3.63 0.00 4.97
C VAL A 251 -2.72 1.08 5.56
N VAL A 252 -3.25 2.05 6.31
CA VAL A 252 -2.42 3.08 6.97
C VAL A 252 -1.53 2.45 8.05
N ALA A 253 -2.07 1.52 8.85
CA ALA A 253 -1.29 0.80 9.85
C ALA A 253 -0.19 -0.06 9.21
N LEU A 254 -0.49 -0.71 8.09
CA LEU A 254 0.45 -1.52 7.32
C LEU A 254 1.58 -0.67 6.71
N LEU A 255 1.26 0.50 6.15
CA LEU A 255 2.26 1.45 5.65
C LEU A 255 3.25 1.84 6.76
N TRP A 256 2.72 2.30 7.90
CA TRP A 256 3.53 2.72 9.05
C TRP A 256 4.40 1.59 9.62
N LEU A 257 3.79 0.42 9.85
CA LEU A 257 4.50 -0.74 10.39
C LEU A 257 5.55 -1.26 9.40
N GLY A 258 5.24 -1.27 8.11
CA GLY A 258 6.14 -1.69 7.05
C GLY A 258 7.38 -0.81 6.97
N CYS A 259 7.23 0.51 7.00
CA CYS A 259 8.37 1.44 7.04
C CYS A 259 9.25 1.20 8.29
N ARG A 260 8.65 0.92 9.45
CA ARG A 260 9.37 0.61 10.69
C ARG A 260 10.13 -0.70 10.61
N TRP A 261 9.50 -1.74 10.07
CA TRP A 261 10.13 -3.06 9.96
C TRP A 261 11.27 -3.06 8.94
N LEU A 262 11.07 -2.43 7.77
CA LEU A 262 12.10 -2.33 6.72
C LEU A 262 13.35 -1.59 7.22
N LEU A 263 13.17 -0.47 7.92
CA LEU A 263 14.30 0.28 8.48
C LEU A 263 15.02 -0.48 9.62
N ALA A 264 14.29 -1.31 10.38
CA ALA A 264 14.86 -2.09 11.48
C ALA A 264 15.57 -3.39 11.04
N THR A 265 15.53 -3.72 9.75
CA THR A 265 16.15 -4.94 9.21
C THR A 265 17.64 -4.71 9.02
N ILE A 266 18.48 -5.62 9.54
CA ILE A 266 19.93 -5.61 9.29
C ILE A 266 20.19 -6.43 8.04
N GLY A 267 21.00 -5.90 7.13
CA GLY A 267 21.32 -6.55 5.87
C GLY A 267 20.44 -6.04 4.73
N LEU A 268 21.07 -5.54 3.67
CA LEU A 268 20.37 -4.93 2.54
C LEU A 268 19.49 -5.95 1.80
N GLY A 269 19.95 -7.19 1.64
CA GLY A 269 19.17 -8.26 1.00
C GLY A 269 17.90 -8.61 1.77
N ASP A 270 17.97 -8.62 3.10
CA ASP A 270 16.85 -8.93 3.98
C ASP A 270 15.78 -7.82 3.95
N VAL A 271 16.18 -6.56 3.74
CA VAL A 271 15.24 -5.43 3.57
C VAL A 271 14.32 -5.69 2.36
N LEU A 272 14.87 -6.15 1.23
CA LEU A 272 14.07 -6.45 0.04
C LEU A 272 13.16 -7.65 0.26
N LEU A 273 13.66 -8.73 0.87
CA LEU A 273 12.87 -9.92 1.19
C LEU A 273 11.72 -9.61 2.16
N ASN A 274 11.97 -8.76 3.16
CA ASN A 274 10.93 -8.31 4.09
C ASN A 274 9.90 -7.40 3.39
N GLY A 275 10.32 -6.63 2.38
CA GLY A 275 9.40 -5.86 1.52
C GLY A 275 8.44 -6.75 0.75
N LEU A 276 8.95 -7.82 0.13
CA LEU A 276 8.10 -8.83 -0.53
C LEU A 276 7.19 -9.55 0.46
N ALA A 277 7.68 -9.84 1.68
CA ALA A 277 6.85 -10.45 2.72
C ALA A 277 5.65 -9.56 3.11
N LEU A 278 5.86 -8.24 3.18
CA LEU A 278 4.80 -7.26 3.42
C LEU A 278 3.78 -7.18 2.28
N GLU A 279 4.20 -7.37 1.03
CA GLU A 279 3.30 -7.42 -0.13
C GLU A 279 2.27 -8.54 -0.01
N PHE A 280 2.66 -9.72 0.51
CA PHE A 280 1.71 -10.80 0.77
C PHE A 280 0.58 -10.41 1.73
N LEU A 281 0.83 -9.50 2.68
CA LEU A 281 -0.21 -9.00 3.59
C LEU A 281 -1.24 -8.12 2.86
N VAL A 282 -0.78 -7.32 1.90
CA VAL A 282 -1.65 -6.49 1.04
C VAL A 282 -2.52 -7.38 0.15
N LEU A 283 -1.94 -8.43 -0.44
CA LEU A 283 -2.60 -9.37 -1.35
C LEU A 283 -3.58 -10.33 -0.68
N LEU A 284 -3.64 -10.36 0.65
CA LEU A 284 -4.49 -11.30 1.38
C LEU A 284 -5.97 -11.16 1.00
N LYS A 285 -6.45 -9.94 0.76
CA LYS A 285 -7.85 -9.69 0.32
C LYS A 285 -8.16 -10.37 -1.01
N ASP A 286 -7.21 -10.38 -1.94
CA ASP A 286 -7.41 -10.94 -3.27
C ASP A 286 -7.30 -12.47 -3.22
N LEU A 287 -6.47 -13.00 -2.32
CA LEU A 287 -6.45 -14.43 -2.02
C LEU A 287 -7.79 -14.92 -1.48
N PHE A 288 -8.38 -14.22 -0.51
CA PHE A 288 -9.71 -14.58 0.02
C PHE A 288 -10.80 -14.45 -1.05
N TYR A 289 -10.74 -13.43 -1.91
CA TYR A 289 -11.67 -13.30 -3.03
C TYR A 289 -11.60 -14.52 -3.94
N ASN A 290 -10.37 -14.90 -4.32
CA ASN A 290 -10.13 -16.00 -5.24
C ASN A 290 -10.37 -17.39 -4.64
N ALA A 291 -10.26 -17.55 -3.33
CA ALA A 291 -10.47 -18.83 -2.66
C ALA A 291 -11.92 -19.03 -2.20
N CYS A 292 -12.55 -17.99 -1.63
CA CYS A 292 -13.80 -18.14 -0.90
C CYS A 292 -15.04 -17.79 -1.73
N ILE A 293 -14.90 -17.00 -2.80
CA ILE A 293 -16.05 -16.49 -3.55
C ILE A 293 -16.28 -17.33 -4.79
N SER A 294 -17.51 -17.84 -4.92
CA SER A 294 -17.93 -18.66 -6.05
C SER A 294 -17.86 -17.88 -7.37
N HIS A 295 -17.62 -18.59 -8.47
CA HIS A 295 -17.52 -17.98 -9.80
C HIS A 295 -18.76 -17.14 -10.15
N ARG A 296 -19.97 -17.63 -9.83
CA ARG A 296 -21.22 -16.90 -10.04
C ARG A 296 -21.22 -15.54 -9.33
N ASN A 297 -20.77 -15.48 -8.08
CA ASN A 297 -20.73 -14.24 -7.31
C ASN A 297 -19.69 -13.25 -7.86
N ARG A 298 -18.64 -13.73 -8.53
CA ARG A 298 -17.67 -12.87 -9.22
C ARG A 298 -18.27 -12.21 -10.44
N LEU A 299 -18.95 -12.98 -11.29
CA LEU A 299 -19.69 -12.45 -12.43
C LEU A 299 -20.74 -11.42 -11.98
N GLU A 300 -21.45 -11.71 -10.88
CA GLU A 300 -22.42 -10.79 -10.29
C GLU A 300 -21.81 -9.50 -9.71
N THR A 301 -20.52 -9.51 -9.38
CA THR A 301 -19.77 -8.32 -8.94
C THR A 301 -19.30 -7.50 -10.13
N GLU A 302 -18.81 -8.18 -11.17
CA GLU A 302 -18.36 -7.58 -12.43
C GLU A 302 -19.52 -6.98 -13.24
N SER A 303 -20.74 -7.50 -13.08
CA SER A 303 -21.95 -6.98 -13.73
C SER A 303 -22.56 -5.75 -13.04
N LEU A 304 -22.04 -5.34 -11.87
CA LEU A 304 -22.54 -4.17 -11.14
C LEU A 304 -21.67 -2.96 -11.45
N PHE A 305 -22.26 -2.02 -12.16
CA PHE A 305 -21.59 -0.82 -12.63
C PHE A 305 -21.96 0.38 -11.79
N VAL A 306 -20.96 1.16 -11.41
CA VAL A 306 -21.15 2.44 -10.71
C VAL A 306 -21.07 3.55 -11.75
N ARG A 307 -22.09 4.42 -11.78
CA ARG A 307 -22.08 5.57 -12.69
C ARG A 307 -20.83 6.41 -12.44
N PRO A 308 -20.09 6.81 -13.47
CA PRO A 308 -18.89 7.62 -13.31
C PRO A 308 -19.24 8.96 -12.66
N PHE A 309 -18.25 9.60 -12.05
CA PHE A 309 -18.45 10.89 -11.39
C PHE A 309 -18.89 11.97 -12.39
N ARG A 310 -18.39 11.90 -13.63
CA ARG A 310 -18.78 12.78 -14.73
C ARG A 310 -19.05 11.92 -15.95
N GLU A 311 -20.16 12.16 -16.63
CA GLU A 311 -20.42 11.48 -17.90
C GLU A 311 -19.42 11.90 -18.97
N VAL A 312 -18.92 13.13 -18.87
CA VAL A 312 -17.93 13.70 -19.77
C VAL A 312 -16.72 14.15 -18.96
N ASN A 313 -15.59 13.47 -19.18
CA ASN A 313 -14.32 13.86 -18.59
C ASN A 313 -13.66 14.91 -19.46
N LYS A 314 -13.98 16.17 -19.19
CA LYS A 314 -13.24 17.30 -19.78
C LYS A 314 -11.78 17.20 -19.34
N ALA A 315 -10.85 17.41 -20.27
CA ALA A 315 -9.42 17.48 -20.00
C ALA A 315 -9.11 18.58 -18.96
N SER A 316 -9.11 18.20 -17.68
CA SER A 316 -8.82 19.11 -16.58
C SER A 316 -7.38 18.94 -16.17
N TRP A 317 -6.70 20.06 -15.93
CA TRP A 317 -5.37 20.07 -15.30
C TRP A 317 -5.35 19.26 -14.00
N VAL A 318 -6.45 19.24 -13.23
CA VAL A 318 -6.52 18.46 -11.98
C VAL A 318 -6.34 16.97 -12.25
N THR A 319 -7.00 16.42 -13.27
CA THR A 319 -6.87 15.01 -13.66
C THR A 319 -5.45 14.72 -14.12
N PHE A 320 -4.87 15.61 -14.94
CA PHE A 320 -3.51 15.47 -15.43
C PHE A 320 -2.48 15.46 -14.30
N PHE A 321 -2.57 16.39 -13.34
CA PHE A 321 -1.61 16.55 -12.23
C PHE A 321 -1.87 15.63 -11.03
N SER A 322 -3.04 14.99 -10.96
CA SER A 322 -3.41 14.11 -9.84
C SER A 322 -2.38 13.01 -9.58
N GLY A 323 -1.88 12.36 -10.64
CA GLY A 323 -0.90 11.28 -10.52
C GLY A 323 0.44 11.77 -9.99
N GLN A 324 0.92 12.92 -10.48
CA GLN A 324 2.16 13.54 -10.03
C GLN A 324 2.04 14.06 -8.60
N MET A 325 0.86 14.56 -8.20
CA MET A 325 0.61 14.98 -6.82
C MET A 325 0.74 13.80 -5.85
N TRP A 326 0.17 12.65 -6.18
CA TRP A 326 0.35 11.42 -5.39
C TRP A 326 1.82 10.96 -5.36
N GLY A 327 2.52 11.03 -6.49
CA GLY A 327 3.96 10.76 -6.57
C GLY A 327 4.78 11.65 -5.63
N ALA A 328 4.54 12.96 -5.69
CA ALA A 328 5.20 13.94 -4.83
C ALA A 328 4.87 13.71 -3.35
N LEU A 329 3.62 13.35 -3.03
CA LEU A 329 3.21 13.03 -1.66
C LEU A 329 3.94 11.79 -1.12
N SER A 330 4.12 10.74 -1.93
CA SER A 330 4.90 9.55 -1.54
C SER A 330 6.36 9.88 -1.29
N ILE A 331 6.99 10.69 -2.15
CA ILE A 331 8.38 11.15 -1.95
C ILE A 331 8.47 11.96 -0.65
N ALA A 332 7.59 12.96 -0.48
CA ALA A 332 7.55 13.78 0.72
C ALA A 332 7.33 12.94 1.99
N PHE A 333 6.49 11.90 1.92
CA PHE A 333 6.27 10.97 3.02
C PHE A 333 7.52 10.17 3.36
N VAL A 334 8.22 9.59 2.38
CA VAL A 334 9.45 8.81 2.62
C VAL A 334 10.55 9.69 3.21
N PHE A 335 10.75 10.90 2.66
CA PHE A 335 11.68 11.87 3.25
C PHE A 335 11.26 12.26 4.67
N GLY A 336 9.97 12.58 4.87
CA GLY A 336 9.39 12.86 6.19
C GLY A 336 9.67 11.72 7.18
N TYR A 337 9.48 10.49 6.73
CA TYR A 337 9.67 9.30 7.55
C TYR A 337 11.13 9.10 7.94
N ILE A 338 12.06 9.11 6.98
CA ILE A 338 13.49 8.87 7.24
C ILE A 338 14.08 9.94 8.16
N PHE A 339 13.75 11.22 7.96
CA PHE A 339 14.40 12.32 8.67
C PHE A 339 13.68 12.74 9.97
N PHE A 340 12.36 12.60 10.05
CA PHE A 340 11.58 13.15 11.17
C PHE A 340 10.79 12.13 11.97
N TRP A 341 10.21 11.10 11.32
CA TRP A 341 9.28 10.18 12.01
C TRP A 341 9.86 8.82 12.38
N GLN A 342 11.04 8.46 11.86
CA GLN A 342 11.64 7.19 12.21
C GLN A 342 11.88 7.13 13.73
N SER A 343 11.44 6.02 14.33
CA SER A 343 11.56 5.75 15.77
C SER A 343 12.40 4.51 16.04
N VAL A 344 13.08 3.99 15.02
CA VAL A 344 13.89 2.77 15.12
C VAL A 344 15.23 3.10 15.76
N LEU A 345 15.92 4.14 15.27
CA LEU A 345 17.17 4.64 15.84
C LEU A 345 16.97 6.10 16.24
N PRO A 346 16.37 6.39 17.42
CA PRO A 346 16.27 7.75 17.89
C PRO A 346 17.68 8.35 17.98
N ASP A 347 17.79 9.62 17.58
CA ASP A 347 19.00 10.43 17.60
C ASP A 347 20.12 9.94 16.67
N TYR A 348 19.78 9.24 15.58
CA TYR A 348 20.74 8.84 14.56
C TYR A 348 21.41 10.07 13.91
N ARG A 349 22.74 10.14 13.96
CA ARG A 349 23.51 11.33 13.55
C ARG A 349 24.08 11.28 12.14
N TRP A 350 23.66 10.31 11.32
CA TRP A 350 24.22 10.11 9.97
C TRP A 350 25.73 9.88 9.96
N ASP A 351 26.29 9.42 11.08
CA ASP A 351 27.72 9.27 11.30
C ASP A 351 28.33 8.01 10.68
N VAL A 352 27.51 6.96 10.53
CA VAL A 352 27.95 5.66 10.00
C VAL A 352 28.19 5.68 8.49
N ALA A 353 27.43 6.49 7.75
CA ALA A 353 27.36 6.42 6.28
C ALA A 353 28.71 6.70 5.58
N ASP A 354 29.49 7.65 6.10
CA ASP A 354 30.78 8.01 5.50
C ASP A 354 31.84 6.95 5.80
N LEU A 355 31.94 6.47 7.05
CA LEU A 355 32.88 5.41 7.44
C LEU A 355 32.62 4.10 6.69
N CYS A 356 31.35 3.74 6.52
CA CYS A 356 30.96 2.54 5.80
C CYS A 356 31.20 2.63 4.29
N ARG A 357 31.19 3.82 3.72
CA ARG A 357 31.60 4.02 2.32
C ARG A 357 33.07 3.67 2.13
N ASP A 358 33.93 4.15 3.03
CA ASP A 358 35.37 3.87 2.97
C ASP A 358 35.66 2.39 3.21
N TYR A 359 35.01 1.79 4.22
CA TYR A 359 35.11 0.35 4.50
C TYR A 359 34.68 -0.52 3.30
N THR A 360 33.55 -0.21 2.67
CA THR A 360 33.02 -0.99 1.53
C THR A 360 33.90 -0.87 0.29
N ASN A 361 34.57 0.27 0.12
CA ASN A 361 35.52 0.49 -0.97
C ASN A 361 36.87 -0.20 -0.76
N GLY A 362 37.07 -0.90 0.37
CA GLY A 362 38.33 -1.58 0.70
C GLY A 362 39.46 -0.61 1.01
N VAL A 363 39.14 0.62 1.44
CA VAL A 363 40.15 1.57 1.90
C VAL A 363 40.69 1.02 3.22
N GLU A 364 41.95 0.57 3.22
CA GLU A 364 42.63 0.16 4.45
C GLU A 364 42.74 1.37 5.38
N GLY A 365 42.30 1.20 6.63
CA GLY A 365 42.41 2.23 7.66
C GLY A 365 43.85 2.69 7.90
N PRO A 366 44.05 3.83 8.58
CA PRO A 366 45.39 4.28 8.94
C PRO A 366 46.11 3.15 9.70
N PRO A 367 47.40 2.92 9.40
CA PRO A 367 48.14 1.83 10.02
C PRO A 367 48.10 1.96 11.54
N SER A 368 47.72 0.86 12.21
CA SER A 368 47.52 0.78 13.66
C SER A 368 48.74 1.21 14.49
N SER A 369 49.93 1.21 13.87
CA SER A 369 51.19 1.70 14.46
C SER A 369 51.20 3.19 14.79
N SER A 370 50.38 4.00 14.12
CA SER A 370 50.29 5.45 14.38
C SER A 370 49.58 5.81 15.69
N LEU A 371 48.76 4.92 16.25
CA LEU A 371 47.99 5.15 17.48
C LEU A 371 48.77 4.77 18.76
N ALA A 372 49.81 3.93 18.66
CA ALA A 372 50.58 3.47 19.81
C ALA A 372 51.60 4.50 20.35
N GLY A 373 51.93 5.55 19.57
CA GLY A 373 53.02 6.49 19.89
C GLY A 373 52.71 7.60 20.90
N GLY A 374 51.45 7.74 21.36
CA GLY A 374 51.02 8.91 22.14
C GLY A 374 51.00 8.77 23.67
N ARG A 375 51.41 7.63 24.25
CA ARG A 375 51.19 7.33 25.69
C ARG A 375 52.40 7.55 26.61
N HIS A 376 53.42 8.27 26.17
CA HIS A 376 54.56 8.68 26.99
C HIS A 376 54.70 10.22 27.02
N ARG A 377 53.96 10.87 27.92
CA ARG A 377 54.38 12.12 28.56
C ARG A 377 53.53 12.43 29.78
#